data_AF-A0A967Z0P9-F1
#
_entry.id   AF-A0A967Z0P9-F1
#
_cell.length_a   1.000
_cell.length_b   1.000
_cell.length_c   1.000
_cell.angle_alpha   90.00
_cell.angle_beta   90.00
_cell.angle_gamma   90.00
#
_symmetry.space_group_name_H-M   'P 1'
#
loop_
_entity.id
_entity.type
_entity.pdbx_description
1 polymer ?
#
loop_
_entity_poly.entity_id
_entity_poly.type
_entity_poly.pdbx_seq_one_letter_code
_entity_poly.pdbx_strand_id
1 'polypeptide(L)' 'GLNSEVSSETKNVLLESAYFNPVNIRRTSKFLGISSESSKRFERGTDPNGIIYALNRATQLIAELTNGKIANGYVDVYPK' A
#
# COMPACT_ATOMS: atom_id res chain seq x y z
N GLY A 1 -2.21 -9.72 -6.24
CA GLY A 1 -3.60 -9.37 -6.51
C GLY A 1 -4.45 -10.59 -6.34
N LEU A 2 -4.66 -11.36 -7.40
CA LEU A 2 -5.62 -12.47 -7.49
C LEU A 2 -5.75 -13.37 -6.23
N ASN A 3 -4.64 -13.84 -5.66
CA ASN A 3 -4.68 -14.78 -4.52
C ASN A 3 -4.89 -14.12 -3.15
N SER A 4 -4.80 -12.79 -3.07
CA SER A 4 -4.82 -12.02 -1.82
C SER A 4 -5.75 -10.82 -1.89
N GLU A 5 -6.61 -10.77 -2.90
CA GLU A 5 -7.57 -9.70 -3.11
C GLU A 5 -8.65 -9.75 -2.03
N VAL A 6 -9.03 -8.58 -1.51
CA VAL A 6 -10.08 -8.47 -0.51
C VAL A 6 -11.42 -8.82 -1.15
N SER A 7 -12.12 -9.77 -0.55
CA SER A 7 -13.46 -10.21 -0.95
C SER A 7 -14.50 -9.94 0.15
N SER A 8 -15.77 -10.22 -0.15
CA SER A 8 -16.87 -10.15 0.84
C SER A 8 -16.68 -11.08 2.05
N GLU A 9 -15.86 -12.13 1.91
CA GLU A 9 -15.59 -13.09 2.97
C GLU A 9 -14.40 -12.68 3.85
N THR A 10 -13.64 -11.65 3.43
CA THR A 10 -12.42 -11.23 4.13
C THR A 10 -12.76 -10.71 5.54
N LYS A 11 -12.07 -11.27 6.54
CA LYS A 11 -12.21 -10.87 7.96
C LYS A 11 -10.99 -10.12 8.49
N ASN A 12 -9.82 -10.43 7.96
CA ASN A 12 -8.55 -9.86 8.38
C ASN A 12 -7.84 -9.29 7.16
N VAL A 13 -7.29 -8.09 7.29
CA VAL A 13 -6.53 -7.41 6.24
C VAL A 13 -5.16 -7.03 6.77
N LEU A 14 -4.16 -7.19 5.91
CA LEU A 14 -2.83 -6.61 6.11
C LEU A 14 -2.69 -5.43 5.15
N LEU A 15 -2.32 -4.26 5.66
CA LEU A 15 -2.14 -3.06 4.84
C LEU A 15 -0.67 -2.88 4.47
N GLU A 16 -0.42 -2.74 3.17
CA GLU A 16 0.89 -2.36 2.63
C GLU A 16 0.92 -0.85 2.37
N SER A 17 1.88 -0.16 2.96
CA SER A 17 2.22 1.23 2.66
C SER A 17 3.73 1.27 2.45
N ALA A 18 4.17 1.64 1.24
CA ALA A 18 5.56 1.47 0.85
C ALA A 18 6.02 2.55 -0.12
N TYR A 19 7.34 2.74 -0.17
CA TYR A 19 8.03 3.49 -1.22
C TYR A 19 8.83 2.52 -2.09
N PHE A 20 8.60 2.59 -3.40
CA PHE A 20 9.30 1.77 -4.38
C PHE A 20 10.25 2.61 -5.21
N ASN A 21 11.32 2.00 -5.71
CA ASN A 21 12.22 2.66 -6.66
C ASN A 21 11.46 3.06 -7.95
N PRO A 22 11.33 4.36 -8.26
CA PRO A 22 10.54 4.82 -9.42
C PRO A 22 11.02 4.26 -10.76
N VAL A 23 12.33 4.06 -10.92
CA VAL A 23 12.93 3.51 -12.15
C VAL A 23 12.50 2.06 -12.36
N ASN A 24 12.47 1.27 -11.30
CA ASN A 24 12.06 -0.13 -11.36
C ASN A 24 10.56 -0.23 -11.69
N ILE A 25 9.72 0.56 -11.03
CA ILE A 25 8.28 0.58 -11.32
C ILE A 25 8.04 0.96 -12.78
N ARG A 26 8.68 2.02 -13.29
CA ARG A 26 8.54 2.44 -14.70
C ARG A 26 8.93 1.33 -15.68
N ARG A 27 10.04 0.64 -15.41
CA ARG A 27 10.53 -0.45 -16.26
C ARG A 27 9.54 -1.62 -16.27
N THR A 28 9.10 -2.07 -15.10
CA THR A 28 8.18 -3.21 -14.97
C THR A 28 6.79 -2.89 -15.52
N SER A 29 6.25 -1.70 -15.22
CA SER A 29 4.98 -1.16 -15.75
C SER A 29 4.94 -1.20 -17.28
N LYS A 30 5.99 -0.67 -17.93
CA LYS A 30 6.12 -0.70 -19.40
C LYS A 30 6.29 -2.11 -19.95
N PHE A 31 7.13 -2.93 -19.31
CA PHE A 31 7.41 -4.29 -19.76
C PHE A 31 6.14 -5.17 -19.74
N LEU A 32 5.35 -5.07 -18.68
CA LEU A 32 4.10 -5.82 -18.52
C LEU A 32 2.93 -5.21 -19.30
N GLY A 33 3.06 -3.99 -19.81
CA GLY A 33 1.97 -3.26 -20.44
C GLY A 33 0.86 -2.85 -19.46
N ILE A 34 1.16 -2.76 -18.16
CA ILE A 34 0.19 -2.47 -17.11
C ILE A 34 0.45 -1.07 -16.56
N SER A 35 -0.45 -0.13 -16.88
CA SER A 35 -0.44 1.22 -16.30
C SER A 35 -1.59 1.37 -15.30
N SER A 36 -1.29 1.19 -14.01
CA SER A 36 -2.24 1.39 -12.93
C SER A 36 -2.10 2.77 -12.32
N GLU A 37 -3.10 3.19 -11.56
CA GLU A 37 -3.05 4.41 -10.77
C GLU A 37 -1.90 4.40 -9.75
N SER A 38 -1.59 3.23 -9.18
CA SER A 38 -0.45 3.05 -8.29
C SER A 38 0.89 3.17 -9.03
N SER A 39 1.04 2.52 -10.20
CA SER A 39 2.30 2.58 -10.95
C SER A 39 2.61 4.01 -11.39
N LYS A 40 1.63 4.76 -11.89
CA LYS A 40 1.81 6.18 -12.27
C LYS A 40 2.29 7.06 -11.11
N ARG A 41 1.79 6.82 -9.89
CA ARG A 41 2.23 7.57 -8.68
C ARG A 41 3.66 7.20 -8.32
N PHE A 42 3.97 5.90 -8.23
CA PHE A 42 5.31 5.45 -7.87
C PHE A 42 6.37 5.80 -8.91
N GLU A 43 6.03 5.86 -10.20
CA GLU A 43 6.93 6.31 -11.27
C GLU A 43 7.38 7.77 -11.11
N ARG A 44 6.57 8.62 -10.47
CA ARG A 44 6.89 10.03 -10.17
C ARG A 44 7.56 10.22 -8.82
N GLY A 45 7.62 9.16 -8.00
CA GLY A 45 8.02 9.23 -6.61
C GLY A 45 6.86 9.66 -5.69
N THR A 46 6.77 8.99 -4.55
CA THR A 46 5.91 9.37 -3.42
C THR A 46 6.77 9.94 -2.29
N ASP A 47 6.15 10.51 -1.25
CA ASP A 47 6.90 10.93 -0.07
C ASP A 47 7.26 9.71 0.80
N PRO A 48 8.55 9.34 0.94
CA PRO A 48 8.95 8.20 1.77
C PRO A 48 8.73 8.46 3.28
N ASN A 49 8.67 9.72 3.72
CA ASN A 49 8.42 10.05 5.12
C ASN A 49 6.92 10.02 5.47
N GLY A 50 6.05 10.06 4.46
CA GLY A 50 4.59 10.01 4.60
C GLY A 50 4.02 8.60 4.77
N ILE A 51 4.85 7.55 4.68
CA ILE A 51 4.39 6.15 4.63
C ILE A 51 3.59 5.77 5.88
N ILE A 52 4.14 6.04 7.07
CA ILE A 52 3.50 5.69 8.35
C ILE A 52 2.25 6.53 8.59
N TYR A 53 2.27 7.80 8.22
CA TYR A 53 1.09 8.66 8.30
C TYR A 53 -0.05 8.14 7.41
N ALA A 54 0.25 7.81 6.15
CA ALA A 54 -0.72 7.25 5.22
C ALA A 54 -1.28 5.89 5.69
N LEU A 55 -0.41 5.02 6.22
CA LEU A 55 -0.80 3.72 6.78
C LEU A 55 -1.77 3.90 7.95
N ASN A 56 -1.43 4.75 8.91
CA ASN A 56 -2.27 5.01 10.08
C ASN A 56 -3.62 5.62 9.69
N ARG A 57 -3.62 6.56 8.74
CA ARG A 57 -4.87 7.18 8.25
C ARG A 57 -5.78 6.17 7.56
N ALA A 58 -5.23 5.31 6.70
CA ALA A 58 -5.99 4.25 6.03
C ALA A 58 -6.54 3.24 7.04
N THR A 59 -5.71 2.82 8.00
CA THR A 59 -6.09 1.88 9.06
C THR A 59 -7.24 2.42 9.91
N GLN A 60 -7.15 3.69 10.31
CA GLN A 60 -8.21 4.37 11.06
C GLN A 60 -9.52 4.39 10.27
N LEU A 61 -9.50 4.82 9.01
CA LEU A 61 -10.69 4.89 8.16
C LEU A 61 -11.34 3.51 7.96
N ILE A 62 -10.55 2.48 7.73
CA ILE A 62 -11.08 1.11 7.58
C ILE A 62 -11.76 0.65 8.87
N ALA A 63 -11.15 0.91 10.03
CA ALA A 63 -11.76 0.56 11.32
C ALA A 63 -13.07 1.33 11.57
N GLU A 64 -13.11 2.63 11.27
CA GLU A 64 -14.32 3.46 11.39
C GLU A 64 -15.46 2.99 10.49
N LEU A 65 -15.16 2.60 9.23
CA LEU A 65 -16.17 2.20 8.25
C LEU A 65 -16.68 0.76 8.44
N THR A 66 -15.87 -0.11 9.03
CA THR A 66 -16.20 -1.55 9.16
C THR A 66 -16.50 -1.97 10.59
N ASN A 67 -16.34 -1.06 11.56
CA ASN A 67 -16.27 -1.36 12.99
C ASN A 67 -15.20 -2.41 13.32
N GLY A 68 -14.15 -2.50 12.48
CA GLY A 68 -13.03 -3.41 12.64
C GLY A 68 -12.10 -3.04 13.79
N LYS A 69 -11.29 -4.00 14.23
CA LYS A 69 -10.28 -3.79 15.28
C LYS A 69 -8.91 -3.55 14.65
N ILE A 70 -8.20 -2.54 15.15
CA ILE A 70 -6.83 -2.23 14.74
C ILE A 70 -5.87 -3.10 15.55
N ALA A 71 -4.93 -3.76 14.86
CA ALA A 71 -3.86 -4.51 15.50
C ALA A 71 -2.81 -3.57 16.11
N ASN A 72 -2.12 -4.02 17.16
CA ASN A 72 -1.09 -3.22 17.82
C ASN A 72 0.22 -3.21 17.01
N GLY A 73 0.70 -2.00 16.71
CA GLY A 73 2.00 -1.77 16.07
C GLY A 73 1.99 -1.89 14.55
N TYR A 74 3.16 -1.70 13.96
CA TYR A 74 3.43 -1.87 12.53
C TYR A 74 4.87 -2.35 12.34
N VAL A 75 5.16 -2.91 11.17
CA VAL A 75 6.52 -3.25 10.75
C VAL A 75 6.98 -2.18 9.77
N ASP A 76 8.12 -1.55 10.07
CA ASP A 76 8.75 -0.57 9.18
C ASP A 76 10.19 -1.00 8.88
N VAL A 77 10.50 -1.07 7.59
CA VAL A 77 11.82 -1.45 7.08
C VAL A 77 12.37 -0.26 6.30
N TYR A 78 12.80 0.75 7.05
CA TYR A 78 13.42 1.95 6.51
C TYR A 78 14.96 1.85 6.62
N PRO A 79 15.74 2.09 5.54
CA PRO A 79 17.19 2.12 5.62
C PRO A 79 17.67 3.16 6.64
N LYS A 80 18.62 2.79 7.50
CA LYS A 80 19.29 3.71 8.42
C LYS A 80 20.40 4.50 7.73
#